data_AF-A0A2E8A9G6-F1
#
_entry.id   AF-A0A2E8A9G6-F1
#
_cell.length_a   1.000
_cell.length_b   1.000
_cell.length_c   1.000
_cell.angle_alpha   90.00
_cell.angle_beta   90.00
_cell.angle_gamma   90.00
#
_symmetry.space_group_name_H-M   'P 1'
#
loop_
_entity.id
_entity.type
_entity.pdbx_description
1 polymer ?
#
loop_
_entity_poly.entity_id
_entity_poly.type
_entity_poly.pdbx_seq_one_letter_code
_entity_poly.pdbx_strand_id
1 'polypeptide(L)' 'MKKQFFTKSGFISISLLAALQATPSIVTADVSSNVSASSNYLFRGVTQTDGAAAVQGGLDYEHASGFYVGG' A
#
# COMPACT_ATOMS: atom_id res chain seq x y z
N MET A 1 39.77 23.73 20.71
CA MET A 1 38.59 22.84 20.87
C MET A 1 37.34 23.66 20.62
N LYS A 2 36.68 23.50 19.46
CA LYS A 2 35.47 24.27 19.09
C LYS A 2 34.26 23.63 19.78
N LYS A 3 33.69 24.28 20.80
CA LYS A 3 32.47 23.81 21.46
C LYS A 3 31.29 24.02 20.50
N GLN A 4 30.77 22.94 19.92
CA GLN A 4 29.55 22.99 19.11
C GLN A 4 28.38 23.33 20.04
N PHE A 5 27.91 24.58 19.96
CA PHE A 5 26.67 24.98 20.61
C PHE A 5 25.51 24.36 19.84
N PHE A 6 24.99 23.25 20.35
CA PHE A 6 23.70 22.72 19.92
C PHE A 6 22.62 23.72 20.39
N THR A 7 22.28 24.66 19.51
CA THR A 7 21.29 25.70 19.78
C THR A 7 19.93 25.04 19.98
N LYS A 8 19.33 25.23 21.17
CA LYS A 8 18.03 24.67 21.57
C LYS A 8 16.92 24.91 20.52
N SER A 9 17.03 25.99 19.76
CA SER A 9 16.14 26.32 18.65
C SER A 9 16.11 25.28 17.53
N GLY A 10 17.22 24.58 17.25
CA GLY A 10 17.25 23.50 16.25
C GLY A 10 16.43 22.28 16.67
N PHE A 11 16.49 21.93 17.96
CA PHE A 11 15.66 20.85 18.51
C PHE A 11 14.17 21.22 18.52
N ILE A 12 13.83 22.47 18.82
CA ILE A 12 12.45 22.96 18.79
C ILE A 12 11.89 22.90 17.36
N SER A 13 12.66 23.33 16.35
CA SER A 13 12.23 23.28 14.94
C SER A 13 12.00 21.85 14.43
N ILE A 14 12.84 20.89 14.82
CA ILE A 14 12.68 19.48 14.45
C ILE A 14 11.45 18.88 15.14
N SER A 15 11.23 19.19 16.42
CA SER A 15 10.07 18.71 17.16
C SER A 15 8.73 19.26 16.63
N LEU A 16 8.72 20.52 16.17
CA LEU A 16 7.54 21.15 15.59
C LEU A 16 7.19 20.56 14.22
N LEU A 17 8.20 20.23 13.41
CA LEU A 17 7.99 19.58 12.13
C LEU A 17 7.50 18.13 12.30
N ALA A 18 8.00 17.40 13.30
CA ALA A 18 7.51 16.05 13.63
C ALA A 18 6.06 16.06 14.15
N ALA A 19 5.69 17.05 14.96
CA ALA A 19 4.32 17.22 15.45
C ALA A 19 3.31 17.55 14.34
N LEU A 20 3.76 18.22 13.27
CA LEU A 20 2.90 18.56 12.14
C LEU A 20 2.52 17.35 11.27
N GLN A 21 3.29 16.25 11.36
CA GLN A 21 3.01 15.00 10.65
C GLN A 21 2.09 14.06 11.43
N ALA A 22 1.71 14.41 12.67
CA ALA A 22 0.82 13.61 13.50
C ALA A 22 -0.65 13.89 13.14
N THR A 23 -1.03 13.61 11.89
CA THR A 23 -2.44 13.52 11.52
C THR A 23 -2.95 12.12 11.84
N PRO A 24 -4.10 11.98 12.53
CA PRO A 24 -4.71 10.66 12.68
C PRO A 24 -5.10 10.16 11.29
N SER A 25 -4.62 8.98 10.91
CA SER A 25 -5.13 8.28 9.73
C SER A 25 -6.59 7.92 9.98
N ILE A 26 -7.48 8.36 9.09
CA ILE A 26 -8.85 7.86 9.04
C ILE A 26 -8.75 6.43 8.50
N VAL A 27 -8.85 5.44 9.38
CA VAL A 27 -8.89 4.03 8.94
C VAL A 27 -10.34 3.67 8.67
N THR A 28 -10.72 3.66 7.40
CA THR A 28 -12.01 3.13 6.92
C THR A 28 -11.81 1.72 6.39
N ALA A 29 -12.85 0.90 6.48
CA ALA A 29 -12.84 -0.35 5.73
C ALA A 29 -12.84 -0.02 4.22
N ASP A 30 -11.93 -0.62 3.47
CA ASP A 30 -11.76 -0.38 2.04
C ASP A 30 -12.05 -1.65 1.23
N VAL A 31 -12.63 -1.48 0.05
CA VAL A 31 -12.92 -2.56 -0.90
C VAL A 31 -12.27 -2.18 -2.22
N SER A 32 -11.33 -3.00 -2.67
CA SER A 32 -10.69 -2.82 -3.97
C SER A 32 -10.97 -3.99 -4.90
N SER A 33 -10.94 -3.73 -6.21
CA SER A 33 -11.23 -4.74 -7.23
C SER A 33 -10.31 -4.61 -8.42
N ASN A 34 -9.93 -5.73 -9.01
CA ASN A 34 -9.16 -5.78 -10.25
C ASN A 34 -9.81 -6.72 -11.27
N VAL A 35 -9.57 -6.48 -12.56
CA VAL A 35 -10.02 -7.33 -13.65
C VAL A 35 -8.95 -7.38 -14.74
N SER A 36 -8.76 -8.57 -15.31
CA SER A 36 -7.82 -8.82 -16.40
C SER A 36 -8.44 -9.76 -17.43
N ALA A 37 -8.04 -9.60 -18.69
CA ALA A 37 -8.41 -10.48 -19.78
C ALA A 37 -7.20 -10.78 -20.65
N SER A 38 -7.09 -12.03 -21.13
CA SER A 38 -6.08 -12.48 -22.06
C SER A 38 -6.71 -13.38 -23.13
N SER A 39 -6.18 -13.38 -24.35
CA SER A 39 -6.65 -14.29 -25.40
C SER A 39 -6.29 -15.76 -25.12
N ASN A 40 -5.23 -16.02 -24.35
CA ASN A 40 -4.82 -17.36 -23.89
C ASN A 40 -3.96 -17.20 -22.62
N TYR A 41 -4.30 -17.89 -21.54
CA TYR A 41 -3.50 -17.85 -20.33
C TYR A 41 -2.45 -18.96 -20.36
N LEU A 42 -1.16 -18.56 -20.40
CA LEU A 42 -0.02 -19.48 -20.38
C LEU A 42 0.68 -19.45 -19.02
N PHE A 43 0.75 -20.59 -18.34
CA PHE A 43 1.57 -20.77 -17.14
C PHE A 43 2.80 -21.59 -17.51
N ARG A 44 3.99 -20.97 -17.42
CA ARG A 44 5.29 -21.62 -17.73
C ARG A 44 5.32 -22.27 -19.11
N GLY A 45 4.64 -21.65 -20.09
CA GLY A 45 4.55 -22.14 -21.47
C GLY A 45 3.44 -23.16 -21.74
N VAL A 46 2.67 -23.57 -20.73
CA VAL A 46 1.52 -24.48 -20.89
C VAL A 46 0.23 -23.67 -20.83
N THR A 47 -0.73 -23.95 -21.73
CA THR A 47 -2.03 -23.29 -21.70
C THR A 47 -2.86 -23.76 -20.51
N GLN A 48 -3.52 -22.81 -19.87
CA GLN A 48 -4.43 -23.01 -18.74
C GLN A 48 -5.90 -22.86 -19.16
N THR A 49 -6.15 -22.43 -20.39
CA THR A 49 -7.48 -22.18 -20.94
C THR A 49 -7.68 -22.84 -22.31
N ASP A 50 -6.85 -23.82 -22.68
CA ASP A 50 -6.91 -24.52 -23.97
C ASP A 50 -6.94 -23.59 -25.20
N GLY A 51 -6.20 -22.48 -25.12
CA GLY A 51 -6.17 -21.47 -26.18
C GLY A 51 -7.39 -20.54 -26.25
N ALA A 52 -8.37 -20.72 -25.35
CA ALA A 52 -9.51 -19.84 -25.22
C ALA A 52 -9.16 -18.60 -24.38
N ALA A 53 -10.01 -17.56 -24.52
CA ALA A 53 -9.91 -16.35 -23.74
C ALA A 53 -10.02 -16.65 -22.23
N ALA A 54 -9.16 -16.00 -21.46
CA ALA A 54 -9.11 -16.10 -20.02
C ALA A 54 -9.51 -14.75 -19.42
N VAL A 55 -10.45 -14.77 -18.48
CA VAL A 55 -10.85 -13.60 -17.69
C VAL A 55 -10.57 -13.92 -16.24
N GLN A 56 -9.87 -13.02 -15.55
CA GLN A 56 -9.63 -13.10 -14.12
C GLN A 56 -9.92 -11.76 -13.47
N GLY A 57 -10.01 -11.77 -12.15
CA GLY A 57 -10.16 -10.59 -11.35
C GLY A 57 -10.11 -10.98 -9.89
N GLY A 58 -9.99 -9.97 -9.05
CA GLY A 58 -9.91 -10.16 -7.62
C GLY A 58 -10.66 -9.09 -6.86
N LEU A 59 -10.99 -9.43 -5.62
CA LEU A 59 -11.59 -8.52 -4.66
C LEU A 59 -10.76 -8.54 -3.39
N ASP A 60 -10.40 -7.35 -2.92
CA ASP A 60 -9.62 -7.15 -1.72
C ASP A 60 -10.46 -6.38 -0.71
N TYR A 61 -10.50 -6.87 0.53
CA TYR A 61 -11.13 -6.20 1.65
C TYR A 61 -10.10 -5.90 2.74
N GLU A 62 -10.02 -4.63 3.11
CA GLU A 62 -9.21 -4.16 4.22
C GLU A 62 -10.13 -3.64 5.33
N HIS A 63 -10.08 -4.28 6.50
CA HIS A 63 -10.82 -3.84 7.66
C HIS A 63 -10.02 -2.84 8.48
N ALA A 64 -10.70 -1.88 9.11
CA ALA A 64 -10.05 -0.83 9.88
C ALA A 64 -9.24 -1.31 11.10
N SER A 65 -9.40 -2.57 11.51
CA SER A 65 -8.54 -3.21 12.52
C SER A 65 -7.17 -3.65 11.99
N GLY A 66 -6.86 -3.45 10.70
CA GLY A 66 -5.68 -3.97 10.02
C GLY A 66 -5.81 -5.44 9.58
N PHE A 67 -7.03 -6.00 9.62
CA PHE A 67 -7.30 -7.33 9.06
C PHE A 67 -7.54 -7.20 7.55
N TYR A 68 -6.95 -8.10 6.75
CA TYR A 68 -7.03 -8.08 5.29
C TYR A 68 -7.36 -9.47 4.73
N VAL A 69 -8.21 -9.52 3.70
CA VAL A 69 -8.48 -10.74 2.93
C VAL A 69 -8.72 -10.38 1.46
N GLY A 70 -8.13 -11.13 0.54
CA GLY A 70 -8.28 -10.89 -0.89
C GLY A 70 -7.61 -11.94 -1.77
N GLY A 71 -7.94 -11.94 -3.06
CA GLY A 71 -7.49 -12.89 -4.07
C GLY A 71 -8.08 -12.62 -5.44
#